data_AF-A0A534VPC3-F1
#
_entry.id   AF-A0A534VPC3-F1
#
_cell.length_a   1.000
_cell.length_b   1.000
_cell.length_c   1.000
_cell.angle_alpha   90.00
_cell.angle_beta   90.00
_cell.angle_gamma   90.00
#
_symmetry.space_group_name_H-M   'P 1'
#
loop_
_entity.id
_entity.type
_entity.pdbx_description
1 polymer ?
#
loop_
_entity_poly.entity_id
_entity_poly.type
_entity_poly.pdbx_seq_one_letter_code
_entity_poly.pdbx_strand_id
1 'polypeptide(L)'
;MIADPAWKSALLHKGKDVADLLEAVLSGKDVDLASLPVPSGPGEDPELRLRNFLDQIDRAIKTFDTDAFGRCQLCGADLDRGALQQQPWLATCPVHAGRWIS
;
A
#
# COMPACT_ATOMS: atom_id res chain seq x y z
N MET A 1 19.46 -5.25 3.25
CA MET A 1 19.14 -3.87 3.69
C MET A 1 18.63 -3.96 5.14
N ILE A 2 19.01 -3.09 6.09
CA ILE A 2 18.40 -3.11 7.44
C ILE A 2 17.15 -2.23 7.37
N ALA A 3 15.97 -2.86 7.31
CA ALA A 3 14.69 -2.16 7.35
C ALA A 3 14.48 -1.58 8.77
N ASP A 4 14.01 -0.33 8.85
CA ASP A 4 13.80 0.35 10.13
C ASP A 4 12.59 -0.29 10.85
N PRO A 5 12.70 -0.75 12.10
CA PRO A 5 11.58 -1.34 12.83
C PRO A 5 10.35 -0.40 12.93
N ALA A 6 10.54 0.92 12.85
CA ALA A 6 9.44 1.88 12.76
C ALA A 6 8.57 1.68 11.51
N TRP A 7 9.15 1.22 10.38
CA TRP A 7 8.41 0.96 9.15
C TRP A 7 7.48 -0.24 9.28
N LYS A 8 7.89 -1.28 10.01
CA LYS A 8 7.02 -2.44 10.28
C LYS A 8 5.80 -2.04 11.08
N SER A 9 5.99 -1.20 12.10
CA SER A 9 4.88 -0.63 12.87
C SER A 9 3.95 0.22 11.99
N ALA A 10 4.51 1.07 11.12
CA ALA A 10 3.73 1.90 10.22
C ALA A 10 2.94 1.09 9.18
N LEU A 11 3.51 -0.01 8.65
CA LEU A 11 2.80 -0.94 7.77
C LEU A 11 1.60 -1.59 8.47
N LEU A 12 1.78 -2.06 9.70
CA LEU A 12 0.70 -2.69 10.48
C LEU A 12 -0.40 -1.69 10.81
N HIS A 13 -0.04 -0.47 11.20
CA HIS A 13 -1.00 0.60 11.47
C HIS A 13 -1.80 0.95 10.21
N LYS A 14 -1.11 1.13 9.07
CA LYS A 14 -1.79 1.42 7.82
C LYS A 14 -2.69 0.28 7.36
N GLY A 15 -2.25 -0.97 7.53
CA GLY A 15 -3.08 -2.15 7.25
C GLY A 15 -4.36 -2.17 8.07
N LYS A 16 -4.27 -1.83 9.36
CA LYS A 16 -5.45 -1.65 10.22
C LYS A 16 -6.39 -0.56 9.69
N ASP A 17 -5.87 0.63 9.37
CA ASP A 17 -6.69 1.74 8.89
C ASP A 17 -7.48 1.36 7.64
N VAL A 18 -6.82 0.69 6.67
CA VAL A 18 -7.46 0.28 5.42
C VAL A 18 -8.48 -0.83 5.67
N ALA A 19 -8.22 -1.75 6.60
CA ALA A 19 -9.17 -2.79 6.98
C ALA A 19 -10.43 -2.21 7.65
N ASP A 20 -10.27 -1.23 8.53
CA ASP A 20 -11.39 -0.53 9.18
C ASP A 20 -12.25 0.23 8.14
N LEU A 21 -11.62 0.83 7.11
CA LEU A 21 -12.34 1.45 5.99
C LEU A 21 -13.08 0.42 5.13
N LEU A 22 -12.46 -0.74 4.87
CA LEU A 22 -13.09 -1.82 4.11
C LEU A 22 -14.32 -2.37 4.84
N GLU A 23 -14.22 -2.57 6.16
CA GLU A 23 -15.36 -2.97 7.00
C GLU A 23 -16.52 -1.96 6.89
N ALA A 24 -16.20 -0.66 6.92
CA ALA A 24 -17.21 0.38 6.79
C ALA A 24 -17.93 0.32 5.42
N VAL A 25 -17.18 0.16 4.32
CA VAL A 25 -17.76 0.00 2.97
C VAL A 25 -18.63 -1.26 2.88
N LEU A 26 -18.15 -2.40 3.38
CA LEU A 26 -18.90 -3.66 3.41
C LEU A 26 -20.17 -3.58 4.27
N SER A 27 -20.18 -2.69 5.27
CA SER A 27 -21.35 -2.39 6.09
C SER A 27 -22.33 -1.40 5.43
N GLY A 28 -22.08 -0.99 4.18
CA GLY A 28 -22.90 -0.03 3.44
C GLY A 28 -22.73 1.43 3.87
N LYS A 29 -21.63 1.77 4.56
CA LYS A 29 -21.31 3.16 4.91
C LYS A 29 -20.66 3.85 3.72
N ASP A 30 -21.00 5.13 3.54
CA ASP A 30 -20.26 6.02 2.63
C ASP A 30 -18.93 6.41 3.28
N VAL A 31 -17.82 6.17 2.58
CA VAL A 31 -16.47 6.39 3.09
C VAL A 31 -15.70 7.25 2.10
N ASP A 32 -15.12 8.35 2.60
CA ASP A 32 -14.26 9.19 1.77
C ASP A 32 -12.89 8.53 1.58
N LEU A 33 -12.65 8.05 0.36
CA LEU A 33 -11.40 7.44 -0.07
C LEU A 33 -10.46 8.43 -0.80
N ALA A 34 -10.79 9.72 -0.85
CA ALA A 34 -9.95 10.74 -1.50
C ALA A 34 -8.59 10.90 -0.81
N SER A 35 -8.53 10.60 0.49
CA SER A 35 -7.31 10.71 1.29
C SER A 35 -6.35 9.50 1.15
N LEU A 36 -6.75 8.44 0.42
CA LEU A 36 -5.88 7.29 0.24
C LEU A 36 -4.88 7.54 -0.91
N PRO A 37 -3.59 7.22 -0.72
CA PRO A 37 -2.54 7.40 -1.73
C PRO A 37 -2.61 6.32 -2.84
N VAL A 38 -3.80 5.78 -3.08
CA VAL A 38 -4.04 4.82 -4.15
C VAL A 38 -4.65 5.56 -5.34
N PRO A 39 -4.27 5.20 -6.58
CA PRO A 39 -4.91 5.74 -7.77
C PRO A 39 -6.43 5.56 -7.66
N SER A 40 -7.18 6.56 -8.10
CA SER A 40 -8.63 6.49 -8.22
C SER A 40 -8.96 6.52 -9.71
N GLY A 41 -9.49 5.42 -10.25
CA GLY A 41 -10.12 5.44 -11.57
C GLY A 41 -11.53 6.01 -11.50
N PRO A 42 -12.05 6.69 -12.54
CA PRO A 42 -13.47 7.04 -12.61
C PRO A 42 -14.31 5.75 -12.61
N GLY A 43 -15.20 5.60 -11.63
CA GLY A 43 -16.08 4.43 -11.48
C GLY A 43 -15.44 3.19 -10.85
N GLU A 44 -14.25 3.33 -10.25
CA GLU A 44 -13.60 2.24 -9.55
C GLU A 44 -14.35 1.87 -8.26
N ASP A 45 -14.58 0.58 -8.06
CA ASP A 45 -15.32 0.05 -6.91
C ASP A 45 -14.54 0.31 -5.59
N PRO A 46 -15.13 1.01 -4.61
CA PRO A 46 -14.47 1.36 -3.34
C PRO A 46 -13.94 0.15 -2.58
N GLU A 47 -14.70 -0.96 -2.60
CA GLU A 47 -14.31 -2.21 -1.96
C GLU A 47 -13.08 -2.82 -2.65
N LEU A 48 -13.10 -2.97 -3.98
CA LEU A 48 -11.97 -3.48 -4.75
C LEU A 48 -10.71 -2.64 -4.56
N ARG A 49 -10.85 -1.31 -4.51
CA ARG A 49 -9.75 -0.37 -4.27
C ARG A 49 -9.10 -0.60 -2.91
N LEU A 50 -9.90 -0.77 -1.85
CA LEU A 50 -9.42 -1.04 -0.49
C LEU A 50 -8.79 -2.44 -0.39
N ARG A 51 -9.38 -3.46 -1.02
CA ARG A 51 -8.83 -4.82 -1.06
C ARG A 51 -7.47 -4.85 -1.74
N ASN A 52 -7.33 -4.23 -2.91
CA ASN A 52 -6.06 -4.17 -3.61
C ASN A 52 -4.98 -3.44 -2.79
N PHE A 53 -5.38 -2.41 -2.03
CA PHE A 53 -4.44 -1.71 -1.16
C PHE A 53 -4.00 -2.56 0.04
N LEU A 54 -4.92 -3.32 0.65
CA LEU A 54 -4.58 -4.29 1.69
C LEU A 54 -3.61 -5.34 1.18
N ASP A 55 -3.84 -5.87 -0.02
CA ASP A 55 -2.93 -6.85 -0.63
C ASP A 55 -1.53 -6.28 -0.85
N GLN A 56 -1.43 -4.99 -1.22
CA GLN A 56 -0.15 -4.30 -1.30
C GLN A 56 0.55 -4.21 0.06
N ILE A 57 -0.17 -3.81 1.10
CA ILE A 57 0.37 -3.68 2.47
C ILE A 57 0.79 -5.06 3.00
N ASP A 58 -0.02 -6.08 2.81
CA ASP A 58 0.27 -7.46 3.22
C ASP A 58 1.52 -8.00 2.52
N ARG A 59 1.67 -7.77 1.21
CA ARG A 59 2.90 -8.11 0.48
C ARG A 59 4.12 -7.39 1.07
N ALA A 60 4.01 -6.10 1.38
CA ALA A 60 5.10 -5.34 1.99
C ALA A 60 5.47 -5.86 3.38
N ILE A 61 4.49 -6.27 4.20
CA ILE A 61 4.71 -6.91 5.51
C ILE A 61 5.42 -8.25 5.34
N LYS A 62 4.97 -9.08 4.39
CA LYS A 62 5.55 -10.41 4.12
C LYS A 62 6.98 -10.33 3.59
N THR A 63 7.30 -9.32 2.79
CA THR A 63 8.65 -9.14 2.24
C THR A 63 9.57 -8.30 3.13
N PHE A 64 9.06 -7.69 4.21
CA PHE A 64 9.77 -6.71 5.03
C PHE A 64 11.18 -7.13 5.45
N ASP A 65 11.32 -8.40 5.88
CA ASP A 65 12.57 -8.97 6.37
C ASP A 65 13.41 -9.61 5.24
N THR A 66 13.08 -9.34 3.98
CA THR A 66 13.73 -9.90 2.78
C THR A 66 14.35 -8.80 1.91
N ASP A 67 15.24 -9.18 1.00
CA ASP A 67 15.83 -8.25 0.01
C ASP A 67 14.82 -7.75 -1.05
N ALA A 68 13.58 -8.24 -1.04
CA ALA A 68 12.51 -7.73 -1.89
C ALA A 68 11.83 -6.47 -1.31
N PHE A 69 11.99 -6.20 -0.01
CA PHE A 69 11.43 -4.99 0.58
C PHE A 69 12.12 -3.74 0.03
N GLY A 70 11.32 -2.71 -0.24
CA GLY A 70 11.82 -1.46 -0.80
C GLY A 70 12.24 -1.55 -2.27
N ARG A 71 11.80 -2.58 -3.00
CA ARG A 71 12.02 -2.73 -4.45
C ARG A 71 10.70 -2.64 -5.21
N CYS A 72 10.74 -2.02 -6.38
CA CYS A 72 9.59 -1.95 -7.26
C CYS A 72 9.18 -3.36 -7.70
N GLN A 73 7.92 -3.72 -7.50
CA GLN A 73 7.40 -5.03 -7.85
C GLN A 73 7.30 -5.27 -9.38
N LEU A 74 7.36 -4.22 -10.22
CA LEU A 74 7.33 -4.35 -11.68
C LEU A 74 8.71 -4.45 -12.33
N CYS A 75 9.69 -3.67 -11.87
CA CYS A 75 11.03 -3.64 -12.51
C CYS A 75 12.19 -4.00 -11.58
N GLY A 76 11.93 -4.24 -10.29
CA GLY A 76 12.96 -4.59 -9.31
C GLY A 76 13.91 -3.46 -8.93
N ALA A 77 13.70 -2.24 -9.44
CA ALA A 77 14.50 -1.07 -9.07
C ALA A 77 14.27 -0.70 -7.60
N ASP A 78 15.30 -0.21 -6.92
CA ASP A 78 15.18 0.27 -5.54
C ASP A 78 14.25 1.48 -5.48
N LEU A 79 13.36 1.48 -4.48
CA LEU A 79 12.48 2.60 -4.19
C LEU A 79 13.24 3.65 -3.39
N ASP A 80 12.85 4.91 -3.57
CA ASP A 80 13.46 6.00 -2.84
C ASP A 80 13.26 5.83 -1.32
N ARG A 81 14.34 5.97 -0.55
CA ARG A 81 14.32 5.74 0.89
C ARG A 81 13.51 6.82 1.62
N GLY A 82 13.54 8.06 1.12
CA GLY A 82 12.74 9.16 1.68
C GLY A 82 11.25 8.92 1.47
N ALA A 83 10.86 8.37 0.32
CA ALA A 83 9.50 7.96 0.02
C ALA A 83 9.07 6.78 0.91
N LEU A 84 9.91 5.76 1.09
CA LEU A 84 9.63 4.63 2.00
C LEU A 84 9.53 5.06 3.47
N GLN A 85 10.30 6.07 3.90
CA GLN A 85 10.20 6.63 5.24
C GLN A 85 8.81 7.22 5.52
N GLN A 86 8.17 7.80 4.50
CA GLN A 86 6.83 8.37 4.61
C GLN A 86 5.73 7.33 4.33
N GLN A 87 5.99 6.41 3.39
CA GLN A 87 5.03 5.45 2.87
C GLN A 87 5.71 4.09 2.68
N PRO A 88 5.91 3.31 3.75
CA PRO A 88 6.61 2.02 3.67
C PRO A 88 5.83 0.95 2.89
N TRP A 89 4.57 1.20 2.56
CA TRP A 89 3.71 0.35 1.71
C TRP A 89 3.89 0.57 0.20
N LEU A 90 4.76 1.49 -0.24
CA LEU A 90 5.00 1.72 -1.67
C LEU A 90 5.46 0.42 -2.37
N ALA A 91 4.77 0.06 -3.46
CA ALA A 91 5.09 -1.12 -4.26
C ALA A 91 5.75 -0.81 -5.61
N THR A 92 5.63 0.43 -6.10
CA THR A 92 6.08 0.82 -7.44
C THR A 92 6.96 2.05 -7.41
N CYS A 93 7.98 2.08 -8.28
CA CYS A 93 8.78 3.28 -8.48
C CYS A 93 7.96 4.36 -9.21
N PRO A 94 8.42 5.64 -9.23
CA PRO A 94 7.69 6.73 -9.88
C PRO A 94 7.34 6.47 -11.35
N VAL A 95 8.17 5.72 -12.08
CA VAL A 95 7.91 5.33 -13.48
C VAL A 95 6.69 4.41 -13.61
N HIS A 96 6.45 3.59 -12.59
CA HIS A 96 5.35 2.64 -12.52
C HIS A 96 4.24 3.08 -11.57
N ALA A 97 4.32 4.30 -11.04
CA ALA A 97 3.29 4.86 -10.18
C ALA A 97 1.95 4.85 -10.92
N GLY A 98 0.89 4.41 -10.25
CA GLY A 98 -0.43 4.28 -10.87
C GLY A 98 -0.74 2.93 -11.50
N ARG A 99 0.23 2.00 -11.58
CA ARG A 99 -0.05 0.63 -12.03
C ARG A 99 -0.41 -0.24 -10.84
N TRP A 100 -1.68 -0.65 -10.79
CA TRP A 100 -2.09 -1.72 -9.90
C TRP A 100 -1.38 -3.01 -10.30
N ILE A 101 -0.88 -3.72 -9.30
CA ILE A 101 -0.32 -5.06 -9.44
C ILE A 101 -1.38 -5.99 -8.86
N SER A 102 -2.23 -6.51 -9.73
CA SER A 102 -3.19 -7.58 -9.40
C SER A 102 -2.44 -8.86 -9.02
#